data_AF-A0A920L9M6-F1
#
_entry.id   AF-A0A920L9M6-F1
#
_cell.length_a   1.000
_cell.length_b   1.000
_cell.length_c   1.000
_cell.angle_alpha   90.00
_cell.angle_beta   90.00
_cell.angle_gamma   90.00
#
_symmetry.space_group_name_H-M   'P 1'
#
loop_
_entity.id
_entity.type
_entity.pdbx_description
1 polymer ?
#
loop_
_entity_poly.entity_id
_entity_poly.type
_entity_poly.pdbx_seq_one_letter_code
_entity_poly.pdbx_strand_id
1 'polypeptide(L)' 'MKSFGMSIIFYDPFVTEWHGTEEKKELDELLQLSDVVSIHVIKTKETENLISKRETGFT' A
#
# COMPACT_ATOMS: atom_id res chain seq x y z
N MET A 1 6.16 12.40 4.42
CA MET A 1 7.00 11.18 4.33
C MET A 1 8.36 11.50 3.70
N LYS A 2 8.45 11.98 2.45
CA LYS A 2 9.74 12.33 1.79
C LYS A 2 10.61 13.32 2.56
N SER A 3 10.03 14.43 3.04
CA SER A 3 10.77 15.44 3.83
C SER A 3 11.30 14.91 5.17
N PHE A 4 10.82 13.74 5.62
CA PHE A 4 11.30 13.05 6.81
C PHE A 4 12.33 11.95 6.45
N GLY A 5 12.79 11.87 5.21
CA GLY A 5 13.80 10.89 4.76
C GLY A 5 13.27 9.48 4.56
N MET A 6 11.95 9.28 4.48
CA MET A 6 11.36 7.95 4.32
C MET A 6 11.39 7.48 2.87
N SER A 7 11.66 6.19 2.67
CA SER A 7 11.34 5.51 1.41
C SER A 7 9.81 5.36 1.29
N ILE A 8 9.28 5.52 0.09
CA ILE A 8 7.83 5.42 -0.15
C ILE A 8 7.60 4.42 -1.29
N ILE A 9 6.84 3.38 -0.95
CA ILE A 9 6.25 2.44 -1.89
C ILE A 9 4.73 2.59 -1.82
N PHE A 10 4.03 2.26 -2.90
CA PHE A 10 2.57 2.32 -2.94
C PHE A 10 1.96 1.16 -3.74
N TYR A 11 0.71 0.87 -3.42
CA TYR A 11 -0.13 -0.06 -4.16
C TYR A 11 -1.40 0.69 -4.57
N ASP A 12 -1.75 0.59 -5.85
CA ASP A 12 -3.04 1.02 -6.38
C ASP A 12 -3.40 0.09 -7.56
N PRO A 13 -4.54 -0.62 -7.50
CA PRO A 13 -4.92 -1.57 -8.55
C PRO A 13 -5.36 -0.88 -9.85
N PHE A 14 -5.66 0.42 -9.82
CA PHE A 14 -6.14 1.19 -10.97
C PHE A 14 -5.03 1.97 -11.68
N VAL A 15 -3.88 2.17 -11.01
CA VAL A 15 -2.73 2.89 -11.58
C VAL A 15 -1.82 1.91 -12.31
N THR A 16 -1.82 1.89 -13.63
CA THR A 16 -0.91 1.04 -14.43
C THR A 16 0.44 1.71 -14.70
N GLU A 17 0.46 3.03 -14.83
CA GLU A 17 1.66 3.82 -15.10
C GLU A 17 1.82 4.89 -14.02
N TRP A 18 3.06 5.07 -13.54
CA TRP A 18 3.40 6.04 -12.51
C TRP A 18 4.70 6.74 -12.86
N HIS A 19 4.68 8.07 -12.79
CA HIS A 19 5.84 8.92 -13.12
C HIS A 19 6.39 9.69 -11.91
N GLY A 20 5.88 9.39 -10.70
CA GLY A 20 6.46 9.92 -9.46
C GLY A 20 7.74 9.19 -9.09
N THR A 21 8.29 9.54 -7.93
CA THR A 21 9.53 8.91 -7.43
C THR A 21 9.25 7.71 -6.53
N GLU A 22 7.99 7.53 -6.15
CA GLU A 22 7.49 6.41 -5.36
C GLU A 22 7.48 5.13 -6.21
N GLU A 23 7.80 4.00 -5.60
CA GLU A 23 7.81 2.72 -6.31
C GLU A 23 6.45 2.02 -6.16
N LYS A 24 5.84 1.64 -7.29
CA LYS A 24 4.64 0.81 -7.27
C LYS A 24 5.03 -0.63 -6.94
N LYS A 25 4.32 -1.24 -5.99
CA LYS A 25 4.46 -2.65 -5.58
C LYS A 25 3.10 -3.35 -5.60
N GLU A 26 3.12 -4.68 -5.61
CA GLU A 26 1.93 -5.46 -5.30
C GLU A 26 1.58 -5.37 -3.81
N LEU A 27 0.32 -5.60 -3.45
CA LEU A 27 -0.15 -5.42 -2.07
C LEU A 27 0.66 -6.25 -1.06
N ASP A 28 0.91 -7.52 -1.36
CA ASP A 28 1.66 -8.42 -0.48
C ASP A 28 3.11 -7.95 -0.28
N GLU A 29 3.76 -7.47 -1.34
CA GLU A 29 5.12 -6.92 -1.26
C GLU A 29 5.15 -5.63 -0.45
N LEU A 30 4.16 -4.75 -0.64
CA LEU A 30 4.03 -3.52 0.14
C LEU A 30 3.93 -3.83 1.63
N LEU A 31 3.08 -4.79 2.01
CA LEU A 31 2.89 -5.16 3.40
C LEU A 31 4.13 -5.81 4.03
N GLN A 32 4.89 -6.59 3.26
CA GLN A 32 6.13 -7.23 3.73
C GLN A 32 7.28 -6.23 3.93
N LEU A 33 7.37 -5.21 3.07
CA LEU A 33 8.47 -4.23 3.08
C LEU A 33 8.22 -3.02 3.99
N SER A 34 6.97 -2.76 4.38
CA SER A 34 6.61 -1.51 5.08
C SER A 34 6.79 -1.60 6.59
N ASP A 35 7.56 -0.67 7.15
CA ASP A 35 7.57 -0.44 8.61
C ASP A 35 6.27 0.26 9.10
N VAL A 36 5.67 1.08 8.23
CA VAL A 36 4.44 1.83 8.51
C VAL A 36 3.57 1.81 7.26
N VAL A 37 2.30 1.42 7.42
CA VAL A 37 1.31 1.41 6.33
C VAL A 37 0.24 2.46 6.61
N SER A 38 -0.05 3.30 5.61
CA SER A 38 -1.16 4.26 5.66
C SER A 38 -2.16 3.94 4.55
N ILE A 39 -3.45 3.86 4.90
CA ILE A 39 -4.52 3.47 3.97
C ILE A 39 -5.19 4.72 3.42
N HIS A 40 -5.08 4.94 2.11
CA HIS A 40 -5.63 6.10 1.40
C HIS A 40 -6.53 5.68 0.23
N VAL A 41 -7.52 4.82 0.49
CA VAL A 41 -8.48 4.35 -0.52
C VAL A 41 -9.91 4.75 -0.17
N ILE A 42 -10.73 4.95 -1.19
CA ILE A 42 -12.18 5.12 -1.02
C ILE A 42 -12.77 3.77 -0.64
N LYS A 43 -13.70 3.75 0.33
CA LYS A 43 -14.44 2.53 0.67
C LYS A 43 -15.42 2.17 -0.46
N THR A 44 -15.15 1.07 -1.15
CA THR A 44 -16.01 0.45 -2.17
C THR A 44 -16.17 -1.03 -1.86
N LYS A 45 -16.86 -1.81 -2.71
CA LYS A 45 -16.94 -3.26 -2.55
C LYS A 45 -15.58 -3.94 -2.81
N GLU A 46 -14.79 -3.35 -3.69
CA GLU A 46 -13.47 -3.85 -4.10
C GLU A 46 -12.38 -3.56 -3.06
N THR A 47 -12.52 -2.48 -2.30
CA THR A 47 -11.56 -2.08 -1.24
C THR A 47 -12.02 -2.48 0.17
N GLU A 48 -13.24 -3.00 0.31
CA GLU A 48 -13.72 -3.56 1.57
C GLU A 48 -12.89 -4.79 1.95
N ASN A 49 -12.38 -4.81 3.18
CA ASN A 49 -11.46 -5.84 3.68
C ASN A 49 -10.16 -5.98 2.86
N LEU A 50 -9.73 -4.92 2.16
CA LEU A 50 -8.43 -4.90 1.46
C LEU A 50 -7.29 -5.27 2.41
N ILE A 51 -7.36 -4.82 3.66
CA ILE A 51 -6.49 -5.24 4.75
C ILE A 51 -7.34 -6.00 5.79
N SER A 52 -7.04 -7.27 6.00
CA SER A 52 -7.73 -8.13 6.96
C SER A 52 -6.72 -8.93 7.80
N LYS A 53 -7.23 -9.84 8.65
CA LYS A 53 -6.38 -10.77 9.41
C LYS A 53 -5.51 -11.64 8.49
N ARG A 54 -6.00 -11.98 7.29
CA ARG A 54 -5.26 -12.78 6.32
C ARG A 54 -3.97 -12.07 5.89
N GLU A 55 -4.06 -10.79 5.59
CA GLU A 55 -2.95 -9.98 5.06
C GLU A 55 -1.97 -9.56 6.15
N THR A 56 -2.44 -9.39 7.38
CA THR A 56 -1.61 -8.89 8.49
C THR A 56 -0.98 -10.00 9.34
N GLY A 57 -1.44 -11.24 9.22
CA GLY A 57 -0.89 -12.39 9.97
C GLY A 57 -1.11 -12.33 11.49
N PHE A 58 -1.81 -11.30 11.99
CA PHE A 58 -2.17 -11.21 13.40
C PHE A 58 -3.29 -12.22 13.72
N THR A 59 -2.95 -13.22 14.52
CA THR A 59 -3.89 -14.26 15.00
C THR A 59 -4.72 -13.73 16.16
#